data_AF-A0A832N4Z8-F1
#
_entry.id   AF-A0A832N4Z8-F1
#
_cell.length_a   1.000
_cell.length_b   1.000
_cell.length_c   1.000
_cell.angle_alpha   90.00
_cell.angle_beta   90.00
_cell.angle_gamma   90.00
#
_symmetry.space_group_name_H-M   'P 1'
#
loop_
_entity.id
_entity.type
_entity.pdbx_description
1 polymer ?
#
loop_
_entity_poly.entity_id
_entity_poly.type
_entity_poly.pdbx_seq_one_letter_code
_entity_poly.pdbx_strand_id
1 'polypeptide(L)' 'VVEQMRGGTFALEDGVPSLRNVRAGRPASGRGWLGITPREAYLTADVTLIPLLPAWLTLLLAALFTVGAWLREGRR' A
#
# COMPACT_ATOMS: atom_id res chain seq x y z
N VAL A 1 5.80 -25.05 -22.00
CA VAL A 1 5.14 -23.94 -21.27
C VAL A 1 6.13 -22.91 -20.75
N VAL A 2 7.16 -23.29 -19.96
CA VAL A 2 8.14 -22.33 -19.39
C VAL A 2 8.90 -21.54 -20.47
N GLU A 3 9.44 -22.22 -21.48
CA GLU A 3 10.18 -21.58 -22.58
C GLU A 3 9.29 -20.64 -23.43
N GLN A 4 8.03 -21.02 -23.64
CA GLN A 4 7.06 -20.21 -24.40
C GLN A 4 6.76 -18.86 -23.73
N MET A 5 6.86 -18.82 -22.40
CA MET A 5 6.73 -17.60 -21.60
C MET A 5 8.07 -16.85 -21.45
N ARG A 6 9.14 -17.30 -22.13
CA ARG A 6 10.52 -16.78 -22.01
C ARG A 6 11.03 -16.77 -20.56
N GLY A 7 10.52 -17.68 -19.74
CA GLY A 7 10.90 -17.86 -18.34
C GLY A 7 11.99 -18.93 -18.17
N GLY A 8 12.33 -19.25 -16.93
CA GLY A 8 13.34 -20.26 -16.62
C GLY A 8 13.01 -21.01 -15.33
N THR A 9 13.64 -22.18 -15.17
CA THR A 9 13.53 -23.03 -13.98
C THR A 9 14.78 -22.90 -13.13
N PHE A 10 14.62 -22.83 -11.81
CA PHE A 10 15.72 -22.78 -10.84
C PHE A 10 15.54 -23.89 -9.82
N ALA A 11 16.64 -24.58 -9.48
CA ALA A 11 16.65 -25.54 -8.38
C ALA A 11 16.77 -24.76 -7.06
N LEU A 12 15.84 -24.99 -6.13
CA LEU A 12 15.81 -24.26 -4.86
C LEU A 12 17.01 -24.61 -3.96
N GLU A 13 17.62 -25.78 -4.18
CA GLU A 13 18.83 -26.25 -3.49
C GLU A 13 20.05 -25.36 -3.77
N ASP A 14 20.11 -24.72 -4.95
CA ASP A 14 21.15 -23.77 -5.34
C ASP A 14 20.93 -22.35 -4.77
N GLY A 15 19.84 -22.16 -4.00
CA GLY A 15 19.45 -20.89 -3.38
C GLY A 15 18.35 -20.13 -4.12
N VAL A 16 17.83 -19.08 -3.47
CA VAL A 16 16.75 -18.26 -4.03
C VAL A 16 17.32 -17.26 -5.07
N PRO A 17 16.85 -17.28 -6.33
CA PRO A 17 17.33 -16.37 -7.36
C PRO A 17 16.91 -14.92 -7.06
N SER A 18 17.73 -13.96 -7.48
CA SER A 18 17.40 -12.52 -7.37
C SER A 18 16.20 -12.17 -8.28
N LEU A 19 15.24 -11.40 -7.78
CA LEU A 19 14.11 -10.93 -8.57
C LEU A 19 14.43 -9.61 -9.29
N ARG A 20 14.12 -9.50 -10.58
CA ARG A 20 14.32 -8.29 -11.38
C ARG A 20 13.08 -7.92 -12.17
N ASN A 21 12.77 -6.64 -12.29
CA ASN A 21 11.68 -6.18 -13.16
C ASN A 21 12.11 -6.25 -14.63
N VAL A 22 11.34 -6.96 -15.45
CA VAL A 22 11.61 -7.16 -16.87
C VAL A 22 10.38 -6.79 -17.69
N ARG A 23 10.57 -5.94 -18.71
CA ARG A 23 9.51 -5.57 -19.65
C ARG A 23 9.02 -6.79 -20.42
N ALA A 24 7.74 -6.79 -20.79
CA ALA A 24 7.14 -7.84 -21.59
C ALA A 24 7.94 -8.08 -22.88
N GLY A 25 8.10 -9.34 -23.26
CA GLY A 25 8.83 -9.75 -24.47
C GLY A 25 10.35 -9.78 -24.35
N ARG A 26 10.95 -9.44 -23.21
CA ARG A 26 12.37 -9.71 -22.94
C ARG A 26 12.53 -11.08 -22.25
N PRO A 27 13.71 -11.74 -22.32
CA PRO A 27 13.99 -12.93 -21.53
C PRO A 27 13.79 -12.66 -20.03
N ALA A 28 12.96 -13.47 -19.37
CA ALA A 28 12.53 -13.31 -17.99
C ALA A 28 13.30 -14.25 -17.02
N SER A 29 14.48 -14.72 -17.41
CA SER A 29 15.37 -15.53 -16.57
C SER A 29 16.81 -15.46 -17.05
N GLY A 30 17.77 -15.56 -16.14
CA GLY A 30 19.20 -15.67 -16.42
C GLY A 30 19.97 -16.33 -15.29
N ARG A 31 21.30 -16.40 -15.36
CA ARG A 31 22.13 -17.04 -14.33
C ARG A 31 21.93 -16.35 -12.96
N GLY A 32 21.26 -17.04 -12.04
CA GLY A 32 21.01 -16.60 -10.66
C GLY A 32 19.92 -15.53 -10.49
N TRP A 33 19.11 -15.23 -11.49
CA TRP A 33 18.03 -14.24 -11.36
C TRP A 33 16.80 -14.57 -12.20
N LEU A 34 15.62 -14.19 -11.69
CA LEU A 34 14.32 -14.39 -12.31
C LEU A 34 13.64 -13.03 -12.55
N GLY A 35 13.15 -12.85 -13.76
CA GLY A 35 12.44 -11.66 -14.21
C GLY A 35 10.95 -11.73 -13.86
N ILE A 36 10.42 -10.69 -13.24
CA ILE A 36 8.99 -10.47 -13.07
C ILE A 36 8.54 -9.36 -14.02
N THR A 37 7.43 -9.58 -14.73
CA THR A 37 6.80 -8.53 -15.55
C THR A 37 5.73 -7.86 -14.68
N PRO A 38 5.88 -6.57 -14.33
CA PRO A 38 4.83 -5.83 -13.64
C PRO A 38 3.56 -5.85 -14.48
N ARG A 39 2.45 -6.31 -13.89
CA ARG A 39 1.14 -6.37 -14.57
C ARG A 39 0.13 -5.45 -13.92
N GLU A 40 0.60 -4.51 -13.11
CA GLU A 40 -0.22 -3.66 -12.25
C GLU A 40 -1.25 -4.47 -11.43
N ALA A 41 -0.92 -5.74 -11.13
CA ALA A 41 -1.78 -6.66 -10.38
C ALA A 41 -1.63 -6.36 -8.88
N TYR A 42 -1.96 -5.14 -8.49
CA TYR A 42 -2.05 -4.73 -7.11
C TYR A 42 -3.44 -5.10 -6.60
N LEU A 43 -3.49 -5.83 -5.49
CA LEU A 43 -4.70 -5.88 -4.68
C LEU A 43 -4.81 -4.54 -3.97
N THR A 44 -5.88 -3.79 -4.26
CA THR A 44 -6.25 -2.65 -3.43
C THR A 44 -6.53 -3.19 -2.03
N ALA A 45 -5.56 -3.05 -1.13
CA ALA A 45 -5.78 -3.36 0.27
C ALA A 45 -6.87 -2.39 0.78
N ASP A 46 -7.88 -2.92 1.47
CA ASP A 46 -8.90 -2.09 2.09
C ASP A 46 -8.24 -1.04 2.99
N VAL A 47 -8.61 0.22 2.79
CA VAL A 47 -8.14 1.33 3.63
C VAL A 47 -9.05 1.41 4.84
N THR A 48 -8.58 0.94 5.99
CA THR A 48 -9.31 1.08 7.26
C THR A 48 -9.07 2.48 7.83
N LEU A 49 -10.11 3.32 7.82
CA LEU A 49 -10.10 4.61 8.49
C LEU A 49 -10.44 4.43 9.98
N ILE A 50 -9.49 4.74 10.85
CA ILE A 50 -9.71 4.73 12.30
C ILE A 50 -10.00 6.17 12.74
N PRO A 51 -11.24 6.48 13.15
CA PRO A 51 -11.57 7.83 13.61
C PRO A 51 -10.84 8.14 14.93
N LEU A 52 -10.23 9.33 15.02
CA LEU A 52 -9.47 9.74 16.21
C LEU A 52 -10.38 9.90 17.45
N LEU A 53 -11.61 10.38 17.26
CA LEU A 53 -12.62 10.53 18.32
C LEU A 53 -14.00 10.06 17.83
N PRO A 54 -14.87 9.58 18.74
CA PRO A 54 -16.29 9.35 18.44
C PRO A 54 -16.99 10.64 17.99
N ALA A 55 -17.94 10.53 17.06
CA ALA A 55 -18.66 11.68 16.49
C ALA A 55 -19.34 12.55 17.57
N TRP A 56 -19.99 11.95 18.57
CA TRP A 56 -20.64 12.69 19.66
C TRP A 56 -19.63 13.50 20.50
N LEU A 57 -18.42 12.98 20.72
CA LEU A 57 -17.39 13.68 21.48
C LEU A 57 -16.87 14.90 20.71
N THR A 58 -16.72 14.76 19.39
CA THR A 58 -16.35 15.91 18.53
C THR A 58 -17.40 17.02 18.58
N LEU A 59 -18.70 16.68 18.58
CA LEU A 59 -19.78 17.65 18.71
C LEU A 59 -19.76 18.36 20.07
N LEU A 60 -19.53 17.63 21.17
CA LEU A 60 -19.41 18.22 22.49
C LEU A 60 -18.22 19.19 22.58
N LEU A 61 -17.06 18.83 22.03
CA LEU A 61 -15.90 19.71 21.98
C LEU A 61 -16.16 20.97 21.16
N ALA A 62 -16.77 20.82 19.98
CA ALA A 62 -17.13 21.96 19.14
C ALA A 62 -18.12 22.91 19.85
N ALA A 63 -19.16 22.36 20.49
CA ALA A 63 -20.13 23.15 21.25
C ALA A 63 -19.46 23.86 22.44
N LEU A 64 -18.61 23.15 23.19
CA LEU A 64 -17.87 23.70 24.32
C LEU A 64 -16.98 24.87 23.88
N PHE A 65 -16.21 24.72 22.81
CA PHE A 65 -15.36 25.80 22.31
C PHE A 65 -16.16 26.98 21.77
N THR A 66 -17.29 26.74 21.11
CA THR A 66 -18.19 27.80 20.62
C THR A 66 -18.74 28.62 21.78
N VAL A 67 -19.31 27.96 22.79
CA VAL A 67 -19.86 28.63 23.98
C VAL A 67 -18.75 29.30 24.80
N GLY A 68 -17.61 28.63 24.96
CA GLY A 68 -16.46 29.18 25.68
C GLY A 68 -15.92 30.45 25.03
N ALA A 69 -15.84 30.49 23.69
CA ALA A 69 -15.46 31.69 22.94
C ALA A 69 -16.48 32.82 23.14
N TRP A 70 -17.78 32.51 23.04
CA TRP A 70 -18.85 33.50 23.26
C TRP A 70 -18.81 34.12 24.66
N LEU A 71 -18.63 33.30 25.70
CA LEU A 71 -18.51 33.76 27.09
C LEU A 71 -17.20 34.52 27.34
N ARG A 72 -16.13 34.24 26.60
CA ARG A 72 -14.88 34.98 26.69
C ARG A 72 -15.03 36.39 26.11
N GLU A 73 -15.70 36.49 24.98
CA GLU A 73 -15.87 37.74 24.25
C GLU A 73 -16.97 38.62 24.88
N GLY A 74 -18.09 38.04 25.33
CA GLY A 74 -19.17 38.79 25.99
C GLY A 74 -18.84 39.33 27.39
N ARG A 75 -17.66 38.99 27.93
CA ARG A 75 -17.12 39.57 29.18
C ARG A 75 -16.11 40.70 28.92
N ARG A 76 -15.85 41.05 27.66
CA ARG A 76 -15.12 42.25 27.24
C ARG A 76 -16.10 43.24 26.62
#